data_AF-A0AAN6W9D5-F1
#
_entry.id   AF-A0AAN6W9D5-F1
#
_cell.length_a   1.000
_cell.length_b   1.000
_cell.length_c   1.000
_cell.angle_alpha   90.00
_cell.angle_beta   90.00
_cell.angle_gamma   90.00
#
_symmetry.space_group_name_H-M   'P 1'
#
loop_
_entity.id
_entity.type
_entity.pdbx_description
1 polymer ?
#
loop_
_entity_poly.entity_id
_entity_poly.type
_entity_poly.pdbx_seq_one_letter_code
_entity_poly.pdbx_strand_id
1 'polypeptide(L)'
;MPPQPLPPPSEASPARRRITRQLGFPSVQSFTEWEETLVLDHLSAFICDYLALGLTVVPRKGNAFIQFVDLDNAVKERIQQLENCDFMAAYNPDKSDWTARDHYKQFIVSIVAEDKWYGDNRDERAELYKRGWDVPKITRKMFRLLEFLIQEWREGAGAEDVMEGAVRIKMMR
;
A
#
# COMPACT_ATOMS: atom_id res chain seq x y z
N MET A 1 -23.79 -24.27 -32.29
CA MET A 1 -23.91 -23.59 -30.98
C MET A 1 -23.34 -22.19 -31.14
N PRO A 2 -24.07 -21.12 -30.80
CA PRO A 2 -23.48 -19.78 -30.79
C PRO A 2 -22.37 -19.72 -29.72
N PRO A 3 -21.29 -18.96 -29.95
CA PRO A 3 -20.25 -18.76 -28.95
C PRO A 3 -20.85 -18.12 -27.71
N GLN A 4 -20.50 -18.68 -26.55
CA GLN A 4 -20.94 -18.17 -25.26
C GLN A 4 -20.38 -16.75 -25.07
N PRO A 5 -21.19 -15.78 -24.60
CA PRO A 5 -20.68 -14.45 -24.31
C PRO A 5 -19.57 -14.54 -23.27
N LEU A 6 -18.49 -13.80 -23.47
CA LEU A 6 -17.43 -13.70 -22.47
C LEU A 6 -18.04 -13.22 -21.14
N PRO A 7 -17.60 -13.77 -20.00
CA PRO A 7 -18.02 -13.27 -18.70
C PRO A 7 -17.72 -11.77 -18.63
N PRO A 8 -18.58 -10.96 -17.97
CA PRO A 8 -18.29 -9.56 -17.77
C PRO A 8 -16.94 -9.40 -17.05
N PRO A 9 -16.18 -8.33 -17.33
CA PRO A 9 -14.94 -8.07 -16.62
C PRO A 9 -15.21 -8.09 -15.11
N SER A 10 -14.41 -8.88 -14.38
CA SER A 10 -14.59 -9.13 -12.95
C SER A 10 -14.79 -7.82 -12.19
N GLU A 11 -15.93 -7.65 -11.54
CA GLU A 11 -16.22 -6.45 -10.77
C GLU A 11 -15.29 -6.39 -9.55
N ALA A 12 -14.52 -5.32 -9.40
CA ALA A 12 -13.64 -5.14 -8.25
C ALA A 12 -14.37 -5.33 -6.91
N SER A 13 -13.71 -5.98 -5.95
CA SER A 13 -14.29 -6.33 -4.65
C SER A 13 -14.89 -5.11 -3.92
N PRO A 14 -15.93 -5.29 -3.07
CA PRO A 14 -16.49 -4.20 -2.27
C PRO A 14 -15.47 -3.49 -1.38
N ALA A 15 -14.44 -4.21 -0.90
CA ALA A 15 -13.34 -3.66 -0.12
C ALA A 15 -12.47 -2.73 -0.98
N ARG A 16 -12.08 -3.17 -2.18
CA ARG A 16 -11.29 -2.35 -3.11
C ARG A 16 -12.04 -1.08 -3.53
N ARG A 17 -13.33 -1.19 -3.88
CA ARG A 17 -14.19 0.00 -4.14
C ARG A 17 -14.31 0.95 -2.95
N ARG A 18 -14.20 0.45 -1.71
CA ARG A 18 -14.24 1.27 -0.50
C ARG A 18 -12.94 2.03 -0.32
N ILE A 19 -11.78 1.36 -0.39
CA ILE A 19 -10.50 2.02 -0.20
C ILE A 19 -10.21 3.04 -1.30
N THR A 20 -10.54 2.73 -2.57
CA THR A 20 -10.45 3.66 -3.71
C THR A 20 -11.17 4.99 -3.41
N ARG A 21 -12.44 4.92 -2.98
CA ARG A 21 -13.22 6.11 -2.62
C ARG A 21 -12.68 6.82 -1.39
N GLN A 22 -12.23 6.06 -0.39
CA GLN A 22 -11.61 6.65 0.81
C GLN A 22 -10.33 7.40 0.48
N LEU A 23 -9.54 6.91 -0.46
CA LEU A 23 -8.34 7.59 -0.95
C LEU A 23 -8.66 8.69 -1.96
N GLY A 24 -9.90 8.80 -2.44
CA GLY A 24 -10.30 9.87 -3.36
C GLY A 24 -9.83 9.65 -4.80
N PHE A 25 -9.59 8.40 -5.18
CA PHE A 25 -9.35 8.05 -6.59
C PHE A 25 -10.69 8.07 -7.36
N PRO A 26 -10.69 8.55 -8.62
CA PRO A 26 -11.89 8.64 -9.44
C PRO A 26 -12.44 7.27 -9.87
N SER A 27 -11.58 6.25 -9.97
CA SER A 27 -11.96 4.89 -10.35
C SER A 27 -11.05 3.85 -9.68
N VAL A 28 -11.52 2.60 -9.60
CA VAL A 28 -10.67 1.49 -9.14
C VAL A 28 -9.45 1.34 -10.05
N GLN A 29 -9.64 1.51 -11.35
CA GLN A 29 -8.54 1.45 -12.32
C GLN A 29 -7.43 2.46 -11.99
N SER A 30 -7.78 3.74 -11.77
CA SER A 30 -6.79 4.77 -11.42
C SER A 30 -6.09 4.48 -10.08
N PHE A 31 -6.78 3.81 -9.16
CA PHE A 31 -6.16 3.36 -7.90
C PHE A 31 -5.17 2.22 -8.16
N THR A 32 -5.56 1.22 -8.95
CA THR A 32 -4.69 0.09 -9.33
C THR A 32 -3.43 0.56 -10.06
N GLU A 33 -3.56 1.48 -11.03
CA GLU A 33 -2.42 2.02 -11.78
C GLU A 33 -1.43 2.75 -10.86
N TRP A 34 -1.93 3.56 -9.92
CA TRP A 34 -1.09 4.20 -8.91
C TRP A 34 -0.45 3.19 -7.95
N GLU A 35 -1.21 2.19 -7.52
CA GLU A 35 -0.74 1.12 -6.64
C GLU A 35 0.42 0.34 -7.28
N GLU A 36 0.30 -0.02 -8.55
CA GLU A 36 1.35 -0.72 -9.32
C GLU A 36 2.59 0.14 -9.53
N THR A 37 2.41 1.46 -9.68
CA THR A 37 3.52 2.39 -9.96
C THR A 37 4.37 2.70 -8.74
N LEU A 38 3.72 2.86 -7.58
CA LEU A 38 4.38 3.42 -6.39
C LEU A 38 4.33 2.46 -5.21
N VAL A 39 3.21 1.79 -4.98
CA VAL A 39 2.94 1.11 -3.71
C VAL A 39 3.54 -0.28 -3.66
N LEU A 40 3.58 -0.98 -4.80
CA LEU A 40 3.94 -2.39 -4.86
C LEU A 40 5.36 -2.65 -4.32
N ASP A 41 6.34 -1.86 -4.74
CA ASP A 41 7.73 -2.01 -4.28
C ASP A 41 7.86 -1.78 -2.76
N HIS A 42 7.17 -0.77 -2.24
CA HIS A 42 7.14 -0.49 -0.79
C HIS A 42 6.43 -1.59 -0.01
N LEU A 43 5.36 -2.16 -0.56
CA LEU A 43 4.63 -3.26 0.06
C LEU A 43 5.49 -4.53 0.05
N SER A 44 6.18 -4.84 -1.04
CA SER A 44 7.11 -5.96 -1.12
C SER A 44 8.23 -5.83 -0.10
N ALA A 45 8.84 -4.64 0.03
CA ALA A 45 9.85 -4.37 1.05
C ALA A 45 9.29 -4.57 2.47
N PHE A 46 8.07 -4.07 2.72
CA PHE A 46 7.39 -4.25 4.00
C PHE A 46 7.11 -5.73 4.33
N ILE A 47 6.65 -6.52 3.35
CA ILE A 47 6.38 -7.96 3.54
C ILE A 47 7.66 -8.74 3.78
N CYS A 48 8.74 -8.42 3.06
CA CYS A 48 10.05 -9.05 3.27
C CYS A 48 10.55 -8.83 4.70
N ASP A 49 10.49 -7.59 5.20
CA ASP A 49 10.84 -7.27 6.58
C ASP A 49 9.96 -8.06 7.56
N TYR A 50 8.65 -8.10 7.31
CA TYR A 50 7.67 -8.79 8.13
C TYR A 50 7.96 -10.29 8.28
N LEU A 51 8.24 -10.97 7.16
CA LEU A 51 8.56 -12.40 7.13
C LEU A 51 9.91 -12.69 7.80
N ALA A 52 10.91 -11.84 7.60
CA ALA A 52 12.24 -12.01 8.16
C ALA A 52 12.27 -11.84 9.69
N LEU A 53 11.46 -10.90 10.22
CA LEU A 53 11.50 -10.51 11.63
C LEU A 53 10.43 -11.20 12.50
N GLY A 54 9.59 -12.07 11.91
CA GLY A 54 8.53 -12.77 12.64
C GLY A 54 7.55 -11.84 13.35
N LEU A 55 7.42 -10.60 12.85
CA LEU A 55 6.53 -9.60 13.45
C LEU A 55 5.09 -10.11 13.35
N THR A 56 4.23 -9.70 14.29
CA THR A 56 2.78 -9.89 14.17
C THR A 56 2.14 -8.53 13.89
N VAL A 57 1.53 -8.38 12.70
CA VAL A 57 0.76 -7.18 12.36
C VAL A 57 -0.54 -7.25 13.15
N VAL A 58 -0.55 -6.59 14.31
CA VAL A 58 -1.79 -6.29 15.00
C VAL A 58 -2.22 -4.88 14.58
N PRO A 59 -3.37 -4.70 13.92
CA PRO A 59 -3.92 -3.39 13.65
C PRO A 59 -4.10 -2.64 14.98
N ARG A 60 -3.20 -1.69 15.25
CA ARG A 60 -3.28 -0.88 16.47
C ARG A 60 -4.30 0.23 16.26
N LYS A 61 -4.91 0.70 17.36
CA LYS A 61 -5.80 1.88 17.36
C LYS A 61 -5.09 3.07 16.70
N GLY A 62 -5.57 3.49 15.52
CA GLY A 62 -4.85 4.38 14.61
C GLY A 62 -4.44 5.75 15.16
N ASN A 63 -5.12 6.30 16.17
CA ASN A 63 -4.79 7.64 16.68
C ASN A 63 -3.43 7.72 17.39
N ALA A 64 -3.03 6.68 18.13
CA ALA A 64 -1.72 6.66 18.79
C ALA A 64 -0.57 6.51 17.78
N PHE A 65 -0.83 5.87 16.65
CA PHE A 65 0.14 5.76 15.57
C PHE A 65 0.31 7.09 14.82
N ILE A 66 -0.79 7.80 14.54
CA ILE A 66 -0.74 9.11 13.86
C ILE A 66 0.13 10.09 14.64
N GLN A 67 0.04 10.12 15.97
CA GLN A 67 0.87 11.00 16.81
C GLN A 67 2.35 10.57 16.88
N PHE A 68 2.64 9.30 16.63
CA PHE A 68 4.00 8.76 16.62
C PHE A 68 4.75 9.15 15.35
N VAL A 69 4.05 9.37 14.23
CA VAL A 69 4.65 9.71 12.95
C VAL A 69 4.80 11.22 12.83
N ASP A 70 6.02 11.72 13.05
CA ASP A 70 6.42 13.06 12.61
C ASP A 70 6.67 13.05 11.09
N LEU A 71 5.57 13.11 10.33
CA LEU A 71 5.60 12.84 8.89
C LEU A 71 6.39 13.90 8.12
N ASP A 72 6.21 15.19 8.45
CA ASP A 72 6.87 16.27 7.70
C ASP A 72 8.39 16.17 7.80
N ASN A 73 8.91 15.98 9.02
CA ASN A 73 10.35 15.84 9.22
C ASN A 73 10.87 14.54 8.57
N ALA A 74 10.19 13.41 8.76
CA ALA A 74 10.62 12.14 8.19
C ALA A 74 10.61 12.14 6.64
N VAL A 75 9.59 12.76 6.02
CA VAL A 75 9.51 12.93 4.57
C VAL A 75 10.63 13.84 4.06
N LYS A 76 10.87 14.96 4.76
CA LYS A 76 11.96 15.89 4.40
C LYS A 76 13.33 15.20 4.49
N GLU A 77 13.58 14.46 5.57
CA GLU A 77 14.82 13.70 5.75
C GLU A 77 15.02 12.68 4.63
N ARG A 78 13.96 11.94 4.28
CA ARG A 78 14.03 10.96 3.19
C ARG A 78 14.31 11.60 1.84
N ILE A 79 13.62 12.70 1.49
CA ILE A 79 13.89 13.42 0.24
C ILE A 79 15.35 13.90 0.21
N GLN A 80 15.86 14.44 1.32
CA GLN A 80 17.25 14.87 1.41
C GLN A 80 18.24 13.71 1.20
N GLN A 81 17.95 12.51 1.72
CA GLN A 81 18.77 11.32 1.47
C GLN A 81 18.78 10.93 0.00
N LEU A 82 17.61 10.97 -0.67
CA LEU A 82 17.51 10.73 -2.11
C LEU A 82 18.33 11.74 -2.93
N GLU A 83 18.21 13.03 -2.60
CA GLU A 83 18.94 14.12 -3.25
C GLU A 83 20.45 14.01 -3.05
N ASN A 84 20.89 13.53 -1.88
CA ASN A 84 22.30 13.31 -1.56
C ASN A 84 22.85 11.97 -2.10
N CYS A 85 22.04 11.19 -2.84
CA CYS A 85 22.37 9.85 -3.29
C CYS A 85 22.74 8.87 -2.15
N ASP A 86 22.21 9.08 -0.94
CA ASP A 86 22.34 8.17 0.20
C ASP A 86 21.28 7.08 0.12
N PHE A 87 21.43 6.19 -0.88
CA PHE A 87 20.45 5.14 -1.16
C PHE A 87 20.37 4.10 -0.04
N MET A 88 21.44 3.91 0.73
CA MET A 88 21.42 2.99 1.87
C MET A 88 20.50 3.52 2.97
N ALA A 89 20.65 4.79 3.37
CA ALA A 89 19.76 5.36 4.38
C ALA A 89 18.31 5.50 3.86
N ALA A 90 18.13 5.83 2.58
CA ALA A 90 16.80 5.99 1.99
C ALA A 90 16.06 4.65 1.85
N TYR A 91 16.65 3.65 1.21
CA TYR A 91 15.93 2.42 0.83
C TYR A 91 16.18 1.24 1.76
N ASN A 92 17.39 1.11 2.30
CA ASN A 92 17.81 -0.03 3.12
C ASN A 92 18.41 0.42 4.46
N PRO A 93 17.65 1.15 5.30
CA PRO A 93 18.14 1.60 6.59
C PRO A 93 18.47 0.39 7.48
N ASP A 94 19.33 0.59 8.48
CA ASP A 94 19.53 -0.41 9.53
C ASP A 94 18.24 -0.56 10.35
N LYS A 95 17.73 -1.80 10.43
CA LYS A 95 16.46 -2.16 11.09
C LYS A 95 16.65 -3.00 12.34
N SER A 96 17.89 -3.14 12.83
CA SER A 96 18.23 -4.06 13.92
C SER A 96 17.41 -3.83 15.20
N ASP A 97 17.07 -2.57 15.49
CA ASP A 97 16.30 -2.17 16.68
C ASP A 97 14.83 -1.80 16.37
N TRP A 98 14.35 -2.05 15.15
CA TRP A 98 13.03 -1.59 14.73
C TRP A 98 11.90 -2.37 15.39
N THR A 99 10.84 -1.64 15.75
CA THR A 99 9.56 -2.22 16.14
C THR A 99 8.62 -2.30 14.94
N ALA A 100 7.51 -3.03 15.07
CA ALA A 100 6.46 -3.02 14.05
C ALA A 100 5.97 -1.61 13.69
N ARG A 101 5.99 -0.64 14.62
CA ARG A 101 5.58 0.74 14.30
C ARG A 101 6.55 1.43 13.35
N ASP A 102 7.83 1.11 13.43
CA ASP A 102 8.88 1.70 12.59
C ASP A 102 8.73 1.22 11.14
N HIS A 103 8.40 -0.05 10.92
CA HIS A 103 8.10 -0.55 9.56
C HIS A 103 6.86 0.10 8.94
N TYR A 104 5.82 0.36 9.75
CA TYR A 104 4.63 1.07 9.27
C TYR A 104 4.96 2.54 8.94
N LYS A 105 5.74 3.19 9.81
CA LYS A 105 6.24 4.54 9.56
C LYS A 105 7.04 4.56 8.25
N GLN A 106 7.96 3.61 8.05
CA GLN A 106 8.78 3.51 6.85
C GLN A 106 7.91 3.39 5.59
N PHE A 107 6.95 2.48 5.56
CA PHE A 107 6.04 2.32 4.41
C PHE A 107 5.33 3.65 4.06
N ILE A 108 4.78 4.34 5.05
CA ILE A 108 4.06 5.60 4.84
C ILE A 108 5.02 6.69 4.37
N VAL A 109 6.16 6.85 5.05
CA VAL A 109 7.16 7.86 4.71
C VAL A 109 7.71 7.64 3.31
N SER A 110 7.95 6.39 2.89
CA SER A 110 8.44 6.07 1.56
C SER A 110 7.50 6.52 0.46
N ILE A 111 6.23 6.11 0.53
CA ILE A 111 5.20 6.47 -0.46
C ILE A 111 5.03 7.98 -0.52
N VAL A 112 4.92 8.65 0.63
CA VAL A 112 4.68 10.09 0.67
C VAL A 112 5.90 10.88 0.18
N ALA A 113 7.11 10.47 0.53
CA ALA A 113 8.32 11.13 0.08
C ALA A 113 8.53 10.99 -1.42
N GLU A 114 8.31 9.80 -1.98
CA GLU A 114 8.46 9.57 -3.42
C GLU A 114 7.38 10.28 -4.22
N ASP A 115 6.12 10.21 -3.78
CA ASP A 115 5.02 10.93 -4.44
C ASP A 115 5.26 12.45 -4.40
N LYS A 116 5.75 13.00 -3.28
CA LYS A 116 6.14 14.40 -3.18
C LYS A 116 7.32 14.74 -4.08
N TRP A 117 8.36 13.91 -4.10
CA TRP A 117 9.51 14.11 -4.98
C TRP A 117 9.11 14.11 -6.46
N TYR A 118 8.22 13.20 -6.88
CA TYR A 118 7.61 13.21 -8.20
C TYR A 118 6.83 14.51 -8.47
N GLY A 119 6.04 14.98 -7.49
CA GLY A 119 5.24 16.18 -7.60
C GLY A 119 6.09 17.45 -7.77
N ASP A 120 7.16 17.57 -7.00
CA ASP A 120 8.13 18.67 -7.08
C ASP A 120 8.86 18.69 -8.44
N ASN A 121 9.01 17.51 -9.08
CA ASN A 121 9.57 17.34 -10.41
C ASN A 121 8.52 17.35 -11.56
N ARG A 122 7.27 17.75 -11.27
CA ARG A 122 6.16 17.82 -12.24
C ARG A 122 5.81 16.50 -12.92
N ASP A 123 6.06 15.38 -12.26
CA ASP A 123 5.67 14.07 -12.75
C ASP A 123 4.16 13.85 -12.51
N GLU A 124 3.47 13.36 -13.54
CA GLU A 124 2.04 13.12 -13.47
C GLU A 124 1.67 12.00 -12.50
N ARG A 125 2.62 11.17 -12.07
CA ARG A 125 2.40 10.06 -11.13
C ARG A 125 2.23 10.49 -9.68
N ALA A 126 2.42 11.77 -9.35
CA ALA A 126 2.31 12.34 -8.01
C ALA A 126 0.85 12.51 -7.52
N GLU A 127 0.13 11.39 -7.41
CA GLU A 127 -1.31 11.35 -7.10
C GLU A 127 -1.64 11.85 -5.69
N LEU A 128 -0.80 11.58 -4.69
CA LEU A 128 -1.05 12.05 -3.33
C LEU A 128 -0.78 13.55 -3.19
N TYR A 129 0.31 14.02 -3.77
CA TYR A 129 0.76 15.40 -3.75
C TYR A 129 -0.31 16.34 -4.31
N LYS A 130 -0.93 15.97 -5.44
CA LYS A 130 -2.00 16.74 -6.09
C LYS A 130 -3.27 16.92 -5.23
N ARG A 131 -3.44 16.12 -4.18
CA ARG A 131 -4.67 16.14 -3.35
C ARG A 131 -4.65 17.19 -2.23
N GLY A 132 -3.50 17.78 -1.93
CA GLY A 132 -3.38 18.85 -0.93
C GLY A 132 -3.89 18.45 0.46
N TRP A 133 -3.70 17.20 0.88
CA TRP A 133 -4.08 16.75 2.22
C TRP A 133 -3.11 17.26 3.29
N ASP A 134 -3.64 17.58 4.47
CA ASP A 134 -2.81 17.83 5.65
C ASP A 134 -2.13 16.55 6.16
N VAL A 135 -1.07 16.73 6.97
CA VAL A 135 -0.26 15.65 7.55
C VAL A 135 -1.10 14.60 8.31
N PRO A 136 -2.01 14.97 9.22
CA PRO A 136 -2.85 13.98 9.90
C PRO A 136 -3.72 13.16 8.93
N LYS A 137 -4.29 13.80 7.90
CA LYS A 137 -5.17 13.16 6.92
C LYS A 137 -4.40 12.22 6.01
N ILE A 138 -3.23 12.61 5.50
CA ILE A 138 -2.40 11.73 4.67
C ILE A 138 -1.91 10.53 5.48
N THR A 139 -1.42 10.74 6.71
CA THR A 139 -0.98 9.65 7.59
C THR A 139 -2.09 8.64 7.84
N ARG A 140 -3.30 9.14 8.17
CA ARG A 140 -4.48 8.28 8.38
C ARG A 140 -4.84 7.48 7.14
N LYS A 141 -4.78 8.09 5.95
CA LYS A 141 -5.12 7.43 4.70
C LYS A 141 -4.08 6.37 4.29
N MET A 142 -2.79 6.67 4.44
CA MET A 142 -1.73 5.70 4.14
C MET A 142 -1.73 4.54 5.14
N PHE A 143 -2.02 4.80 6.41
CA PHE A 143 -2.22 3.74 7.39
C PHE A 143 -3.40 2.82 7.01
N ARG A 144 -4.53 3.38 6.57
CA ARG A 144 -5.68 2.60 6.07
C ARG A 144 -5.36 1.81 4.82
N LEU A 145 -4.57 2.37 3.91
CA LEU A 145 -4.08 1.67 2.73
C LEU A 145 -3.21 0.47 3.15
N LEU A 146 -2.25 0.66 4.05
CA LEU A 146 -1.40 -0.43 4.54
C LEU A 146 -2.22 -1.55 5.21
N GLU A 147 -3.21 -1.20 6.05
CA GLU A 147 -4.12 -2.19 6.65
C GLU A 147 -4.85 -3.02 5.57
N PHE A 148 -5.34 -2.36 4.52
CA PHE A 148 -6.01 -3.00 3.39
C PHE A 148 -5.07 -3.94 2.62
N LEU A 149 -3.88 -3.48 2.26
CA LEU A 149 -2.90 -4.26 1.49
C LEU A 149 -2.43 -5.50 2.25
N ILE A 150 -2.20 -5.37 3.57
CA ILE A 150 -1.83 -6.52 4.41
C ILE A 150 -2.98 -7.52 4.47
N GLN A 151 -4.23 -7.05 4.54
CA GLN A 151 -5.39 -7.94 4.51
C GLN A 151 -5.48 -8.68 3.17
N GLU A 152 -5.39 -7.98 2.05
CA GLU A 152 -5.40 -8.60 0.72
C GLU A 152 -4.25 -9.60 0.54
N TRP A 153 -3.05 -9.28 1.02
CA TRP A 153 -1.92 -10.20 0.99
C TRP A 153 -2.18 -11.47 1.81
N ARG A 154 -2.71 -11.34 3.04
CA ARG A 154 -2.97 -12.48 3.93
C ARG A 154 -4.09 -13.40 3.44
N GLU A 155 -5.10 -12.83 2.82
CA GLU A 155 -6.24 -13.58 2.26
C GLU A 155 -5.91 -14.17 0.87
N GLY A 156 -4.77 -13.78 0.29
CA GLY A 156 -4.40 -14.02 -1.10
C GLY A 156 -5.05 -12.96 -1.99
N ALA A 157 -4.29 -12.42 -2.96
CA ALA A 157 -4.85 -11.55 -3.98
C ALA A 157 -5.98 -12.31 -4.72
N GLY A 158 -7.22 -12.03 -4.34
CA GLY A 158 -8.38 -12.79 -4.79
C GLY A 158 -8.57 -14.12 -4.05
N ALA A 159 -9.28 -14.09 -2.92
CA ALA A 159 -10.04 -15.24 -2.43
C ALA A 159 -11.18 -15.67 -3.42
N GLU A 160 -11.20 -15.16 -4.66
CA GLU A 160 -12.17 -15.50 -5.69
C GLU A 160 -11.65 -16.49 -6.75
N ASP A 161 -10.34 -16.78 -6.85
CA ASP A 161 -9.80 -17.65 -7.92
C ASP A 161 -9.32 -19.06 -7.49
N VAL A 162 -9.58 -19.50 -6.25
CA VAL A 162 -9.21 -20.88 -5.79
C VAL A 162 -10.41 -21.71 -5.33
N MET A 163 -11.65 -21.31 -5.67
CA MET A 163 -12.86 -22.08 -5.33
C MET A 163 -13.65 -22.63 -6.53
N GLU A 164 -13.05 -22.79 -7.72
CA GLU A 164 -13.69 -23.56 -8.82
C GLU A 164 -13.06 -24.93 -9.13
N GLY A 165 -11.95 -25.29 -8.48
CA GLY A 165 -11.36 -26.64 -8.61
C GLY A 165 -11.87 -27.66 -7.58
N ALA A 166 -12.34 -27.22 -6.41
CA ALA A 166 -12.57 -28.11 -5.27
C ALA A 166 -14.00 -28.67 -5.15
N VAL A 167 -14.98 -28.16 -5.90
CA VAL A 167 -16.38 -28.61 -5.79
C VAL A 167 -16.75 -29.70 -6.82
N ARG A 168 -15.95 -29.93 -7.88
CA ARG A 168 -16.22 -31.00 -8.86
C ARG A 168 -15.72 -32.40 -8.47
N ILE A 169 -14.89 -32.53 -7.44
CA ILE A 169 -14.36 -33.85 -7.02
C ILE A 169 -15.22 -34.52 -5.94
N LYS A 170 -16.24 -33.84 -5.40
CA LYS A 170 -17.12 -34.38 -4.35
C LYS A 170 -18.52 -34.82 -4.80
N MET A 171 -18.82 -34.79 -6.10
CA MET A 171 -20.08 -35.31 -6.67
C MET A 171 -19.88 -36.50 -7.63
N MET A 172 -18.70 -37.11 -7.66
CA MET A 172 -18.42 -38.34 -8.44
C MET A 172 -17.82 -39.47 -7.60
N ARG A 173 -18.06 -39.48 -6.29
CA ARG A 173 -17.85 -40.67 -5.45
C ARG A 173 -19.04 -40.92 -4.56
#